data_AF-A0A0K2TTQ7-F1
#
_entry.id   AF-A0A0K2TTQ7-F1
#
_cell.length_a   1.000
_cell.length_b   1.000
_cell.length_c   1.000
_cell.angle_alpha   90.00
_cell.angle_beta   90.00
_cell.angle_gamma   90.00
#
_symmetry.space_group_name_H-M   'P 1'
#
loop_
_entity.id
_entity.type
_entity.pdbx_description
1 polymer ?
#
loop_
_entity_poly.entity_id
_entity_poly.type
_entity_poly.pdbx_seq_one_letter_code
_entity_poly.pdbx_strand_id
1 'polypeptide(L)'
;TINISYNANSFVERNIQIFDGSLQVRAVAVFTEPEWHSHPVNVCYEHSRNSVKELKNPLAEHLIRCISSESTYHVDSKSGRFSVLTNMPLPSDGTTNIPINYKFMDLVGCSGGINRRDLSILYSFEYLGVPIGRKLVPIRICANPYRDMKAEMAHIHGKSRKPLKRDTPFLSSSDTSNIFWVPAFDRATYEALLK
;
A
#
# COMPACT_ATOMS: atom_id res chain seq x y z
N THR A 1 4.97 -12.01 -5.92
CA THR A 1 4.13 -12.49 -4.82
C THR A 1 4.57 -11.82 -3.56
N ILE A 2 3.66 -11.15 -2.85
CA ILE A 2 3.93 -10.61 -1.51
C ILE A 2 3.34 -11.59 -0.51
N ASN A 3 4.14 -12.02 0.46
CA ASN A 3 3.68 -12.78 1.63
C ASN A 3 3.45 -11.80 2.77
N ILE A 4 2.23 -11.76 3.28
CA ILE A 4 1.91 -11.02 4.52
C ILE A 4 1.93 -12.02 5.64
N SER A 5 2.55 -11.67 6.76
CA SER A 5 2.54 -12.47 7.98
C SER A 5 2.02 -11.59 9.12
N TYR A 6 1.06 -12.08 9.90
CA TYR A 6 0.50 -11.36 11.04
C TYR A 6 0.55 -12.23 12.28
N ASN A 7 0.93 -11.63 13.41
CA ASN A 7 1.01 -12.30 14.71
C ASN A 7 -0.35 -12.25 15.42
N ALA A 8 -1.02 -13.39 15.53
CA ALA A 8 -2.32 -13.49 16.21
C ALA A 8 -2.25 -13.12 17.71
N ASN A 9 -1.10 -13.30 18.37
CA ASN A 9 -0.92 -12.94 19.79
C ASN A 9 -1.02 -11.43 20.02
N SER A 10 -0.76 -10.61 19.00
CA SER A 10 -0.91 -9.15 19.10
C SER A 10 -2.37 -8.68 19.29
N PHE A 11 -3.35 -9.54 18.99
CA PHE A 11 -4.76 -9.27 19.25
C PHE A 11 -5.17 -9.63 20.68
N VAL A 12 -4.56 -10.66 21.26
CA VAL A 12 -4.75 -11.06 22.66
C VAL A 12 -4.29 -9.95 23.61
N GLU A 13 -3.15 -9.30 23.33
CA GLU A 13 -2.65 -8.14 24.09
C GLU A 13 -3.57 -6.91 24.02
N ARG A 14 -4.45 -6.84 23.01
CA ARG A 14 -5.42 -5.76 22.83
C ARG A 14 -6.84 -6.14 23.27
N ASN A 15 -7.02 -7.26 23.98
CA ASN A 15 -8.33 -7.83 24.34
C ASN A 15 -9.27 -8.06 23.14
N ILE A 16 -8.74 -8.24 21.93
CA ILE A 16 -9.51 -8.64 20.75
C ILE A 16 -9.34 -10.14 20.63
N GLN A 17 -10.31 -10.89 21.15
CA GLN A 17 -10.29 -12.34 21.03
C GLN A 17 -10.90 -12.75 19.68
N ILE A 18 -10.04 -13.05 18.70
CA ILE A 18 -10.47 -13.51 17.38
C ILE A 18 -10.69 -15.02 17.49
N PHE A 19 -11.96 -15.44 17.61
CA PHE A 19 -12.29 -16.83 17.94
C PHE A 19 -12.84 -17.68 16.78
N ASP A 20 -13.24 -17.07 15.66
CA ASP A 20 -14.16 -17.71 14.73
C ASP A 20 -13.73 -17.68 13.26
N GLY A 21 -12.50 -17.26 12.95
CA GLY A 21 -12.03 -17.19 11.55
C GLY A 21 -12.71 -16.08 10.74
N SER A 22 -13.46 -15.17 11.39
CA SER A 22 -14.09 -14.00 10.77
C SER A 22 -13.12 -12.85 10.50
N LEU A 23 -11.81 -13.08 10.66
CA LEU A 23 -10.78 -12.10 10.33
C LEU A 23 -10.54 -12.09 8.83
N GLN A 24 -10.59 -10.92 8.23
CA GLN A 24 -10.35 -10.71 6.81
C GLN A 24 -9.26 -9.68 6.61
N VAL A 25 -8.54 -9.80 5.50
CA VAL A 25 -7.59 -8.79 5.04
C VAL A 25 -8.09 -8.21 3.73
N ARG A 26 -8.29 -6.90 3.72
CA ARG A 26 -8.54 -6.11 2.52
C ARG A 26 -7.24 -5.51 2.02
N ALA A 27 -6.92 -5.73 0.75
CA ALA A 27 -5.83 -5.06 0.06
C ALA A 27 -6.37 -4.08 -0.98
N VAL A 28 -5.90 -2.83 -0.93
CA VAL A 28 -6.24 -1.76 -1.87
C VAL A 28 -4.97 -1.14 -2.41
N ALA A 29 -4.83 -1.04 -3.74
CA ALA A 29 -3.75 -0.28 -4.35
C ALA A 29 -4.10 1.22 -4.33
N VAL A 30 -3.15 2.06 -3.90
CA VAL A 30 -3.30 3.51 -3.88
C VAL A 30 -2.05 4.18 -4.44
N PHE A 31 -2.21 5.25 -5.20
CA PHE A 31 -1.10 6.14 -5.54
C PHE A 31 -0.68 6.93 -4.32
N THR A 32 0.63 7.11 -4.13
CA THR A 32 1.19 7.91 -3.03
C THR A 32 1.48 9.35 -3.42
N GLU A 33 1.52 9.64 -4.72
CA GLU A 33 1.68 11.00 -5.24
C GLU A 33 0.44 11.86 -4.94
N PRO A 34 0.61 13.08 -4.40
CA PRO A 34 -0.51 13.97 -4.06
C PRO A 34 -1.45 14.29 -5.22
N GLU A 35 -0.93 14.37 -6.44
CA GLU A 35 -1.73 14.68 -7.62
C GLU A 35 -2.66 13.51 -8.00
N TRP A 36 -2.29 12.28 -7.60
CA TRP A 36 -2.95 11.05 -8.03
C TRP A 36 -3.61 10.28 -6.88
N HIS A 37 -3.44 10.69 -5.62
CA HIS A 37 -3.92 9.94 -4.46
C HIS A 37 -5.43 9.66 -4.48
N SER A 38 -6.22 10.54 -5.11
CA SER A 38 -7.68 10.41 -5.23
C SER A 38 -8.12 9.44 -6.33
N HIS A 39 -7.24 9.16 -7.29
CA HIS A 39 -7.56 8.34 -8.46
C HIS A 39 -7.44 6.84 -8.12
N PRO A 40 -8.32 5.99 -8.70
CA PRO A 40 -8.19 4.55 -8.57
C PRO A 40 -6.98 4.04 -9.36
N VAL A 41 -6.33 3.00 -8.84
CA VAL A 41 -5.21 2.33 -9.52
C VAL A 41 -5.76 1.22 -10.41
N ASN A 42 -5.68 1.42 -11.71
CA ASN A 42 -6.24 0.52 -12.72
C ASN A 42 -5.15 -0.22 -13.48
N VAL A 43 -5.48 -1.41 -13.98
CA VAL A 43 -4.67 -2.12 -14.98
C VAL A 43 -4.75 -1.37 -16.31
N CYS A 44 -3.63 -1.25 -17.02
CA CYS A 44 -3.59 -0.57 -18.31
C CYS A 44 -4.51 -1.21 -19.36
N TYR A 45 -4.81 -0.45 -20.41
CA TYR A 45 -5.73 -0.87 -21.48
C TYR A 45 -5.33 -2.21 -22.10
N GLU A 46 -4.04 -2.38 -22.39
CA GLU A 46 -3.49 -3.57 -23.06
C GLU A 46 -3.51 -4.81 -22.15
N HIS A 47 -3.22 -4.64 -20.86
CA HIS A 47 -3.24 -5.76 -19.93
C HIS A 47 -4.66 -6.18 -19.52
N SER A 48 -5.61 -5.24 -19.50
CA SER A 48 -7.01 -5.52 -19.18
C SER A 48 -7.81 -6.14 -20.33
N ARG A 49 -7.45 -5.87 -21.60
CA ARG A 49 -8.26 -6.25 -22.77
C ARG A 49 -7.65 -7.31 -23.68
N ASN A 50 -8.50 -8.12 -24.29
CA ASN A 50 -8.11 -9.14 -25.27
C ASN A 50 -7.84 -8.51 -26.66
N SER A 51 -7.50 -9.34 -27.65
CA SER A 51 -7.25 -8.92 -29.03
C SER A 51 -8.44 -8.24 -29.70
N VAL A 52 -9.67 -8.50 -29.23
CA VAL A 52 -10.93 -7.91 -29.73
C VAL A 52 -11.32 -6.65 -28.93
N LYS A 53 -10.44 -6.15 -28.06
CA LYS A 53 -10.64 -4.96 -27.20
C LYS A 53 -11.69 -5.11 -26.10
N GLU A 54 -12.14 -6.32 -25.81
CA GLU A 54 -13.03 -6.63 -24.69
C GLU A 54 -12.24 -6.97 -23.43
N LEU A 55 -12.84 -6.82 -22.25
CA LEU A 55 -12.20 -7.21 -21.00
C LEU A 55 -11.88 -8.72 -21.00
N LYS A 56 -10.63 -9.08 -20.66
CA LYS A 56 -10.20 -10.50 -20.65
C LYS A 56 -11.02 -11.37 -19.68
N ASN A 57 -11.50 -10.78 -18.60
CA ASN A 57 -12.29 -11.42 -17.55
C ASN A 57 -12.95 -10.32 -16.68
N PRO A 58 -13.94 -10.67 -15.83
CA PRO A 58 -14.58 -9.71 -14.93
C PRO A 58 -13.61 -8.99 -13.99
N LEU A 59 -12.46 -9.61 -13.69
CA LEU A 59 -11.43 -9.06 -12.80
C LEU A 59 -10.30 -8.34 -13.55
N ALA A 60 -10.47 -8.07 -14.86
CA ALA A 60 -9.42 -7.54 -15.73
C ALA A 60 -8.88 -6.18 -15.28
N GLU A 61 -9.69 -5.41 -14.56
CA GLU A 61 -9.33 -4.08 -14.07
C GLU A 61 -8.70 -4.11 -12.67
N HIS A 62 -8.84 -5.22 -11.93
CA HIS A 62 -8.23 -5.40 -10.62
C HIS A 62 -6.71 -5.59 -10.75
N LEU A 63 -5.94 -4.59 -10.28
CA LEU A 63 -4.48 -4.68 -10.23
C LEU A 63 -3.99 -5.80 -9.32
N ILE A 64 -4.61 -5.94 -8.14
CA ILE A 64 -4.25 -6.95 -7.13
C ILE A 64 -5.20 -8.14 -7.24
N ARG A 65 -4.65 -9.34 -7.38
CA ARG A 65 -5.40 -10.60 -7.31
C ARG A 65 -4.82 -11.50 -6.24
N CYS A 66 -5.68 -12.15 -5.47
CA CYS A 66 -5.24 -13.15 -4.51
C CYS A 66 -5.22 -14.54 -5.17
N ILE A 67 -4.26 -15.38 -4.78
CA ILE A 67 -4.19 -16.77 -5.22
C ILE A 67 -5.24 -17.63 -4.48
N SER A 68 -5.64 -17.25 -3.27
CA SER A 68 -6.67 -17.96 -2.51
C SER A 68 -8.02 -17.88 -3.21
N SER A 69 -8.68 -19.02 -3.38
CA SER A 69 -10.03 -19.13 -3.96
C SER A 69 -11.11 -18.48 -3.10
N GLU A 70 -10.86 -18.29 -1.79
CA GLU A 70 -11.81 -17.67 -0.86
C GLU A 70 -11.76 -16.13 -0.86
N SER A 71 -11.20 -15.54 -1.92
CA SER A 71 -11.06 -14.09 -2.01
C SER A 71 -12.22 -13.47 -2.77
N THR A 72 -12.81 -12.42 -2.20
CA THR A 72 -13.87 -11.64 -2.83
C THR A 72 -13.32 -10.32 -3.35
N TYR A 73 -13.83 -9.90 -4.51
CA TYR A 73 -13.37 -8.72 -5.23
C TYR A 73 -14.46 -7.65 -5.18
N HIS A 74 -14.09 -6.43 -4.80
CA HIS A 74 -15.03 -5.33 -4.62
C HIS A 74 -14.55 -4.07 -5.33
N VAL A 75 -15.49 -3.32 -5.87
CA VAL A 75 -15.28 -1.97 -6.37
C VAL A 75 -16.05 -1.02 -5.47
N ASP A 76 -15.35 -0.11 -4.80
CA ASP A 76 -16.02 0.90 -3.98
C ASP A 76 -16.81 1.86 -4.87
N SER A 77 -18.12 1.96 -4.66
CA SER A 77 -19.01 2.80 -5.46
C SER A 77 -18.72 4.30 -5.32
N LYS A 78 -18.11 4.71 -4.20
CA LYS A 78 -17.77 6.13 -3.96
C LYS A 78 -16.43 6.53 -4.56
N SER A 79 -15.38 5.75 -4.29
CA SER A 79 -14.02 6.08 -4.75
C SER A 79 -13.64 5.42 -6.08
N GLY A 80 -14.42 4.47 -6.57
CA GLY A 80 -14.09 3.64 -7.74
C GLY A 80 -12.90 2.71 -7.50
N ARG A 81 -12.43 2.56 -6.25
CA ARG A 81 -11.23 1.79 -5.95
C ARG A 81 -11.51 0.30 -5.94
N PHE A 82 -10.62 -0.43 -6.58
CA PHE A 82 -10.59 -1.88 -6.59
C PHE A 82 -9.97 -2.41 -5.30
N SER A 83 -10.63 -3.37 -4.66
CA SER A 83 -10.13 -4.04 -3.48
C SER A 83 -10.32 -5.55 -3.57
N VAL A 84 -9.43 -6.29 -2.92
CA VAL A 84 -9.56 -7.73 -2.71
C VAL A 84 -9.64 -7.99 -1.22
N LEU A 85 -10.65 -8.76 -0.81
CA LEU A 85 -10.89 -9.16 0.56
C LEU A 85 -10.67 -10.66 0.67
N THR A 86 -9.74 -11.09 1.52
CA THR A 86 -9.36 -12.49 1.67
C THR A 86 -9.60 -12.91 3.12
N ASN A 87 -10.28 -14.04 3.31
CA ASN A 87 -10.44 -14.64 4.62
C ASN A 87 -9.08 -15.10 5.17
N MET A 88 -8.81 -14.76 6.43
CA MET A 88 -7.62 -15.23 7.13
C MET A 88 -7.96 -16.53 7.84
N PRO A 89 -7.33 -17.65 7.49
CA PRO A 89 -7.51 -18.87 8.26
C PRO A 89 -7.02 -18.64 9.70
N LEU A 90 -7.53 -19.42 10.65
CA LEU A 90 -6.92 -19.43 11.98
C LEU A 90 -5.49 -19.98 11.88
N PRO A 91 -4.52 -19.38 12.59
CA PRO A 91 -3.18 -19.95 12.65
C PRO A 91 -3.23 -21.32 13.31
N SER A 92 -2.52 -22.30 12.76
CA SER A 92 -2.34 -23.59 13.42
C SER A 92 -1.44 -23.43 14.65
N ASP A 93 -1.60 -24.30 15.64
CA ASP A 93 -0.80 -24.28 16.87
C ASP A 93 0.71 -24.19 16.55
N GLY A 94 1.39 -23.21 17.16
CA GLY A 94 2.81 -22.94 16.95
C GLY A 94 3.16 -22.11 15.71
N THR A 95 2.19 -21.77 14.85
CA THR A 95 2.42 -20.82 13.74
C THR A 95 1.94 -19.43 14.13
N THR A 96 2.82 -18.45 13.96
CA THR A 96 2.51 -17.04 14.27
C THR A 96 2.31 -16.19 13.02
N ASN A 97 2.38 -16.79 11.84
CA ASN A 97 2.46 -16.08 10.57
C ASN A 97 1.70 -16.85 9.48
N ILE A 98 0.69 -16.22 8.89
CA ILE A 98 -0.12 -16.84 7.83
C ILE A 98 0.12 -16.12 6.50
N PRO A 99 0.76 -16.76 5.51
CA PRO A 99 1.08 -16.14 4.23
C PRO A 99 -0.16 -15.97 3.35
N ILE A 100 -0.48 -14.72 2.99
CA ILE A 100 -1.39 -14.42 1.87
C ILE A 100 -0.56 -14.15 0.63
N ASN A 101 -0.91 -14.76 -0.50
CA ASN A 101 -0.19 -14.59 -1.75
C ASN A 101 -0.97 -13.70 -2.73
N TYR A 102 -0.39 -12.55 -3.07
CA TYR A 102 -0.93 -11.64 -4.08
C TYR A 102 -0.14 -11.66 -5.39
N LYS A 103 -0.87 -11.54 -6.50
CA LYS A 103 -0.36 -11.35 -7.87
C LYS A 103 -0.78 -9.97 -8.38
N PHE A 104 0.16 -9.31 -9.06
CA PHE A 104 -0.08 -8.03 -9.71
C PHE A 104 -0.25 -8.21 -11.21
N MET A 105 -1.22 -7.50 -11.78
CA MET A 105 -1.65 -7.69 -13.16
C MET A 105 -1.15 -6.61 -14.12
N ASP A 106 -0.35 -5.66 -13.63
CA ASP A 106 0.25 -4.61 -14.43
C ASP A 106 1.66 -4.28 -13.92
N LEU A 107 2.47 -3.64 -14.77
CA LEU A 107 3.80 -3.17 -14.41
C LEU A 107 3.76 -1.65 -14.17
N VAL A 108 4.65 -1.17 -13.29
CA VAL A 108 4.82 0.26 -13.04
C VAL A 108 5.12 1.03 -14.34
N GLY A 109 5.81 0.40 -15.29
CA GLY A 109 6.16 1.04 -16.57
C GLY A 109 5.01 1.19 -17.58
N CYS A 110 3.83 0.62 -17.34
CA CYS A 110 2.75 0.58 -18.32
C CYS A 110 2.04 1.94 -18.46
N SER A 111 1.99 2.45 -19.69
CA SER A 111 1.24 3.66 -20.04
C SER A 111 -0.26 3.42 -19.94
N GLY A 112 -1.00 4.42 -19.46
CA GLY A 112 -2.46 4.33 -19.27
C GLY A 112 -2.92 3.44 -18.10
N GLY A 113 -1.99 2.82 -17.37
CA GLY A 113 -2.25 2.19 -16.07
C GLY A 113 -1.51 2.95 -14.96
N ILE A 114 -0.55 2.28 -14.32
CA ILE A 114 0.28 2.86 -13.25
C ILE A 114 1.09 4.07 -13.76
N ASN A 115 1.65 3.99 -14.97
CA ASN A 115 2.38 5.07 -15.64
C ASN A 115 3.54 5.69 -14.82
N ARG A 116 4.41 4.82 -14.30
CA ARG A 116 5.62 5.13 -13.52
C ARG A 116 5.38 5.87 -12.20
N ARG A 117 4.13 5.91 -11.74
CA ARG A 117 3.77 6.54 -10.49
C ARG A 117 4.08 5.66 -9.30
N ASP A 118 4.42 6.30 -8.19
CA ASP A 118 4.64 5.60 -6.93
C ASP A 118 3.31 5.11 -6.36
N LEU A 119 3.29 3.85 -5.95
CA LEU A 119 2.11 3.19 -5.39
C LEU A 119 2.44 2.46 -4.09
N SER A 120 1.41 2.32 -3.27
CA SER A 120 1.43 1.52 -2.06
C SER A 120 0.20 0.63 -2.01
N ILE A 121 0.29 -0.46 -1.25
CA ILE A 121 -0.86 -1.26 -0.88
C ILE A 121 -1.26 -0.87 0.53
N LEU A 122 -2.52 -0.44 0.67
CA LEU A 122 -3.17 -0.30 1.95
C LEU A 122 -3.80 -1.65 2.32
N TYR A 123 -3.22 -2.30 3.32
CA TYR A 123 -3.82 -3.44 3.98
C TYR A 123 -4.71 -2.96 5.12
N SER A 124 -5.96 -3.40 5.13
CA SER A 124 -6.88 -3.23 6.26
C SER A 124 -7.24 -4.60 6.81
N PHE A 125 -7.00 -4.81 8.09
CA PHE A 125 -7.48 -5.97 8.83
C PHE A 125 -8.91 -5.65 9.28
N GLU A 126 -9.86 -6.49 8.90
CA GLU A 126 -11.29 -6.33 9.15
C GLU A 126 -11.80 -7.51 9.97
N TYR A 127 -12.51 -7.23 11.06
CA TYR A 127 -13.22 -8.23 11.85
C TYR A 127 -14.72 -7.92 11.81
N LEU A 128 -15.51 -8.87 11.32
CA LEU A 128 -16.96 -8.68 11.09
C LEU A 128 -17.27 -7.41 10.27
N GLY A 129 -16.43 -7.12 9.26
CA GLY A 129 -16.54 -5.94 8.40
C GLY A 129 -16.04 -4.63 9.03
N VAL A 130 -15.57 -4.64 10.28
CA VAL A 130 -15.02 -3.47 10.96
C VAL A 130 -13.50 -3.45 10.86
N PRO A 131 -12.87 -2.39 10.34
CA PRO A 131 -11.43 -2.30 10.24
C PRO A 131 -10.80 -2.11 11.63
N ILE A 132 -10.04 -3.10 12.09
CA ILE A 132 -9.34 -3.12 13.39
C ILE A 132 -7.88 -2.66 13.29
N GLY A 133 -7.33 -2.62 12.08
CA GLY A 133 -5.95 -2.19 11.85
C GLY A 133 -5.66 -1.90 10.39
N ARG A 134 -4.70 -1.02 10.14
CA ARG A 134 -4.25 -0.69 8.78
C ARG A 134 -2.74 -0.63 8.69
N LYS A 135 -2.19 -1.06 7.55
CA LYS A 135 -0.78 -0.93 7.23
C LYS A 135 -0.63 -0.52 5.77
N LEU A 136 0.09 0.57 5.54
CA LEU A 136 0.50 0.98 4.20
C LEU A 136 1.87 0.38 3.90
N VAL A 137 2.00 -0.27 2.75
CA VAL A 137 3.25 -0.89 2.29
C VAL A 137 3.59 -0.35 0.90
N PRO A 138 4.71 0.39 0.74
CA PRO A 138 5.15 0.84 -0.58
C PRO A 138 5.58 -0.35 -1.42
N ILE A 139 5.20 -0.34 -2.70
CA ILE A 139 5.54 -1.43 -3.62
C ILE A 139 5.98 -0.88 -4.97
N ARG A 140 6.82 -1.66 -5.66
CA ARG A 140 7.21 -1.39 -7.04
C ARG A 140 7.10 -2.67 -7.86
N ILE A 141 6.21 -2.66 -8.85
CA ILE A 141 5.97 -3.82 -9.73
C ILE A 141 6.79 -3.64 -11.01
N CYS A 142 7.83 -4.43 -11.19
CA CYS A 142 8.77 -4.30 -12.29
C CYS A 142 9.15 -5.67 -12.86
N ALA A 143 9.66 -5.67 -14.09
CA ALA A 143 10.07 -6.89 -14.78
C ALA A 143 11.34 -7.51 -14.18
N ASN A 144 12.22 -6.71 -13.55
CA ASN A 144 13.49 -7.17 -12.96
C ASN A 144 13.64 -6.67 -11.51
N PRO A 145 12.93 -7.27 -10.54
CA PRO A 145 12.90 -6.79 -9.16
C PRO A 145 14.29 -6.69 -8.51
N TYR A 146 15.17 -7.67 -8.73
CA TYR A 146 16.49 -7.68 -8.13
C TYR A 146 17.36 -6.51 -8.58
N ARG A 147 17.37 -6.21 -9.89
CA ARG A 147 18.14 -5.09 -10.47
C ARG A 147 17.62 -3.76 -9.93
N ASP A 148 16.31 -3.57 -9.98
CA ASP A 148 15.67 -2.32 -9.60
C ASP A 148 15.80 -2.10 -8.07
N MET A 149 15.65 -3.15 -7.26
CA MET A 149 15.93 -3.12 -5.82
C MET A 149 17.40 -2.74 -5.54
N LYS A 150 18.36 -3.35 -6.24
CA LYS A 150 19.79 -3.03 -6.05
C LYS A 150 20.08 -1.58 -6.42
N ALA A 151 19.47 -1.06 -7.48
CA ALA A 151 19.60 0.33 -7.89
C ALA A 151 18.98 1.29 -6.86
N GLU A 152 17.76 1.00 -6.37
CA GLU A 152 17.10 1.79 -5.34
C GLU A 152 17.89 1.76 -4.01
N MET A 153 18.34 0.58 -3.59
CA MET A 153 19.20 0.45 -2.40
C MET A 153 20.52 1.20 -2.60
N ALA A 154 21.18 1.09 -3.75
CA ALA A 154 22.39 1.85 -4.02
C ALA A 154 22.13 3.37 -4.02
N HIS A 155 20.97 3.82 -4.49
CA HIS A 155 20.57 5.23 -4.39
C HIS A 155 20.32 5.67 -2.95
N ILE A 156 19.79 4.80 -2.09
CA ILE A 156 19.59 5.09 -0.66
C ILE A 156 20.94 5.16 0.05
N HIS A 157 21.80 4.14 -0.11
CA HIS A 157 23.09 4.05 0.57
C HIS A 157 24.15 5.00 -0.02
N GLY A 158 24.08 5.29 -1.31
CA GLY A 158 24.93 6.28 -1.99
C GLY A 158 24.58 7.73 -1.67
N LYS A 159 23.41 7.99 -1.07
CA LYS A 159 23.03 9.31 -0.56
C LYS A 159 23.62 9.63 0.82
N SER A 160 24.35 8.72 1.46
CA SER A 160 25.08 9.03 2.71
C SER A 160 26.29 9.98 2.54
N ARG A 161 26.52 10.59 1.37
CA ARG A 161 27.60 11.59 1.17
C ARG A 161 27.27 12.79 0.28
N LYS A 162 26.00 13.21 0.17
CA LYS A 162 25.70 14.59 -0.22
C LYS A 162 24.53 15.11 0.62
N PRO A 163 24.69 16.19 1.40
CA PRO A 163 23.56 16.82 2.04
C PRO A 163 22.61 17.25 0.93
N LEU A 164 21.42 16.66 0.92
CA LEU A 164 20.32 17.23 0.18
C LEU A 164 20.10 18.62 0.79
N LYS A 165 20.42 19.68 0.06
CA LYS A 165 19.71 20.95 0.22
C LYS A 165 18.27 20.67 -0.18
N ARG A 166 17.48 20.20 0.78
CA ARG A 166 16.03 20.12 0.73
C ARG A 166 15.54 20.78 2.00
N ASP A 167 14.89 21.92 1.81
CA ASP A 167 14.39 22.82 2.84
C ASP A 167 13.15 22.27 3.56
N THR A 168 13.21 21.01 4.03
CA THR A 168 12.23 20.46 4.98
C THR A 168 12.89 19.28 5.73
N PRO A 169 13.12 19.38 7.04
CA PRO A 169 13.76 18.31 7.80
C PRO A 169 12.75 17.20 8.15
N PHE A 170 13.02 15.98 7.71
CA PHE A 170 12.49 14.78 8.35
C PHE A 170 13.51 14.35 9.40
N LEU A 171 13.22 14.62 10.67
CA LEU A 171 14.12 14.35 11.79
C LEU A 171 14.05 12.86 12.16
N SER A 172 15.20 12.18 12.06
CA SER A 172 15.43 10.89 12.70
C SER A 172 15.36 11.05 14.22
N SER A 173 14.76 10.05 14.86
CA SER A 173 14.61 9.92 16.31
C SER A 173 15.96 9.93 17.04
N SER A 174 16.30 11.04 17.72
CA SER A 174 17.12 10.97 18.95
C SER A 174 17.11 12.22 19.85
N ASP A 175 16.37 13.30 19.56
CA ASP A 175 16.17 14.36 20.57
C ASP A 175 14.82 15.05 20.36
N THR A 176 13.92 14.92 21.35
CA THR A 176 12.54 15.43 21.32
C THR A 176 12.36 16.53 22.37
N SER A 177 13.21 17.55 22.36
CA SER A 177 12.94 18.77 23.12
C SER A 177 12.09 19.75 22.29
N ASN A 178 10.77 19.57 22.40
CA ASN A 178 9.71 20.56 22.21
C ASN A 178 9.69 21.36 20.90
N ILE A 179 9.19 20.73 19.82
CA ILE A 179 8.74 21.45 18.62
C ILE A 179 7.24 21.70 18.76
N PHE A 180 6.82 22.97 18.71
CA PHE A 180 5.42 23.37 18.66
C PHE A 180 5.09 23.97 17.30
N TRP A 181 3.94 23.58 16.75
CA TRP A 181 3.43 24.11 15.49
C TRP A 181 2.66 25.40 15.74
N VAL A 182 3.10 26.51 15.13
CA VAL A 182 2.41 27.80 15.18
C VAL A 182 1.76 28.06 13.81
N PRO A 183 0.43 28.24 13.74
CA PRO A 183 -0.23 28.57 12.48
C PRO A 183 0.08 30.02 12.09
N ALA A 184 0.57 30.21 10.86
CA ALA A 184 0.71 31.52 10.24
C ALA A 184 -0.45 31.73 9.26
N PHE A 185 -1.25 32.77 9.48
CA PHE A 185 -2.47 33.03 8.71
C PHE A 185 -2.24 33.89 7.46
N ASP A 186 -1.08 34.52 7.34
CA ASP A 186 -0.68 35.25 6.13
C ASP A 186 0.82 35.12 5.83
N ARG A 187 1.19 35.53 4.62
CA ARG A 187 2.55 35.37 4.10
C ARG A 187 3.57 36.26 4.81
N ALA A 188 3.17 37.47 5.21
CA ALA A 188 4.06 38.39 5.92
C ALA A 188 4.43 37.85 7.31
N THR A 189 3.46 37.27 8.03
CA THR A 189 3.70 36.66 9.34
C THR A 189 4.54 35.40 9.22
N TYR A 190 4.31 34.58 8.19
CA TYR A 190 5.15 33.41 7.91
C TYR A 190 6.61 33.80 7.65
N GLU A 191 6.85 34.82 6.81
CA GLU A 191 8.21 35.27 6.48
C GLU A 191 8.92 35.93 7.66
N ALA A 192 8.18 36.55 8.59
CA ALA A 192 8.75 37.10 9.83
C ALA A 192 9.14 36.00 10.84
N LEU A 193 8.35 34.92 10.95
CA LEU A 193 8.61 33.80 11.87
C LEU A 193 9.76 32.89 11.43
N LEU A 194 10.20 32.99 10.17
CA LEU A 194 11.34 32.25 9.61
C LEU A 194 12.71 32.92 9.85
N LYS A 195 12.74 34.18 10.30
CA LYS A 195 13.98 34.92 10.61
C LYS A 195 14.37 34.74 12.07
#